data_AF-A0A1B6JVZ7-F1
#
_entry.id   AF-A0A1B6JVZ7-F1
#
_cell.length_a   1.000
_cell.length_b   1.000
_cell.length_c   1.000
_cell.angle_alpha   90.00
_cell.angle_beta   90.00
_cell.angle_gamma   90.00
#
_symmetry.space_group_name_H-M   'P 1'
#
loop_
_entity.id
_entity.type
_entity.pdbx_description
1 polymer ?
#
loop_
_entity_poly.entity_id
_entity_poly.type
_entity_poly.pdbx_seq_one_letter_code
_entity_poly.pdbx_strand_id
1 'polypeptide(L)'
;CSVYHKTNRETMVEIGDSVRGKDIYIIQTGTKDVNNNIMEMLIMAYACKTSSAKNIVGVIPYLPYSKQCKMRKRGCIVSKLLAKMMCNSGLTHIITMDLHQKEIQGFFDCPVDNLRASPFLLQYIQECIP
;
A
#
# COMPACT_ATOMS: atom_id res chain seq x y z
N CYS A 1 2.62 16.41 -7.25
CA CYS A 1 3.56 15.66 -6.38
C CYS A 1 4.65 15.11 -7.29
N SER A 2 5.91 15.34 -6.93
CA SER A 2 7.07 14.93 -7.72
C SER A 2 7.83 13.85 -6.96
N VAL A 3 8.18 12.76 -7.64
CA VAL A 3 8.99 11.67 -7.10
C VAL A 3 10.24 11.58 -7.97
N TYR A 4 11.40 11.59 -7.33
CA TYR A 4 12.68 11.50 -8.04
C TYR A 4 13.68 10.63 -7.29
N HIS A 5 14.54 9.96 -8.06
CA HIS A 5 15.63 9.15 -7.53
C HIS A 5 16.95 9.90 -7.70
N LYS A 6 17.68 10.05 -6.60
CA LYS A 6 19.02 10.63 -6.61
C LYS A 6 20.02 9.67 -7.28
N THR A 7 21.21 10.19 -7.62
CA THR A 7 22.30 9.39 -8.22
C THR A 7 22.75 8.23 -7.34
N ASN A 8 22.59 8.35 -6.01
CA ASN A 8 22.83 7.28 -5.04
C ASN A 8 21.64 6.31 -4.86
N ARG A 9 20.59 6.40 -5.71
CA ARG A 9 19.35 5.59 -5.68
C ARG A 9 18.42 5.87 -4.50
N GLU A 10 18.66 6.92 -3.73
CA GLU A 10 17.70 7.36 -2.71
C GLU A 10 16.45 7.97 -3.37
N THR A 11 15.30 7.66 -2.79
CA THR A 11 14.02 8.21 -3.21
C THR A 11 13.76 9.52 -2.48
N MET A 12 13.31 10.54 -3.21
CA MET A 12 12.79 11.76 -2.62
C MET A 12 11.43 12.12 -3.21
N VAL A 13 10.57 12.65 -2.35
CA VAL A 13 9.19 13.01 -2.68
C VAL A 13 8.95 14.45 -2.26
N GLU A 14 8.38 15.23 -3.17
CA GLU A 14 7.95 16.61 -2.92
C GLU A 14 6.45 16.77 -3.21
N ILE A 15 5.74 17.28 -2.22
CA ILE A 15 4.32 17.61 -2.33
C ILE A 15 4.24 19.07 -2.79
N GLY A 16 3.73 19.30 -4.01
CA GLY A 16 3.67 20.64 -4.60
C GLY A 16 2.54 21.52 -4.08
N ASP A 17 1.50 20.92 -3.49
CA ASP A 17 0.29 21.62 -3.04
C ASP A 17 0.04 21.39 -1.55
N SER A 18 -0.65 22.34 -0.90
CA SER A 18 -1.04 22.18 0.50
C SER A 18 -2.04 21.02 0.67
N VAL A 19 -1.67 20.06 1.51
CA VAL A 19 -2.48 18.89 1.90
C VAL A 19 -3.09 19.01 3.30
N ARG A 20 -2.91 20.15 3.98
CA ARG A 20 -3.36 20.38 5.35
C ARG A 20 -4.87 20.20 5.48
N GLY A 21 -5.30 19.34 6.40
CA GLY A 21 -6.71 19.08 6.71
C GLY A 21 -7.48 18.33 5.61
N LYS A 22 -6.80 17.90 4.54
CA LYS A 22 -7.42 17.19 3.41
C LYS A 22 -7.34 15.68 3.59
N ASP A 23 -8.24 14.99 2.90
CA ASP A 23 -8.21 13.53 2.74
C ASP A 23 -7.39 13.20 1.50
N ILE A 24 -6.30 12.46 1.70
CA ILE A 24 -5.29 12.17 0.67
C ILE A 24 -5.35 10.70 0.32
N TYR A 25 -5.34 10.39 -0.98
CA TYR A 25 -5.30 9.02 -1.50
C TYR A 25 -3.98 8.80 -2.23
N ILE A 26 -3.17 7.87 -1.74
CA ILE A 26 -1.89 7.50 -2.34
C ILE A 26 -2.08 6.17 -3.06
N ILE A 27 -1.90 6.16 -4.38
CA ILE A 27 -2.08 4.97 -5.22
C ILE A 27 -0.71 4.37 -5.54
N GLN A 28 -0.50 3.10 -5.22
CA GLN A 28 0.75 2.38 -5.54
C GLN A 28 0.46 0.96 -6.03
N THR A 29 1.10 0.57 -7.15
CA THR A 29 0.93 -0.75 -7.78
C THR A 29 1.94 -1.79 -7.29
N GLY A 30 3.15 -1.38 -6.86
CA GLY A 30 4.10 -2.24 -6.17
C GLY A 30 4.65 -3.43 -6.99
N THR A 31 4.84 -3.27 -8.31
CA THR A 31 5.15 -4.39 -9.23
C THR A 31 6.61 -4.49 -9.68
N LYS A 32 7.15 -3.52 -10.43
CA LYS A 32 8.48 -3.64 -11.09
C LYS A 32 9.66 -3.61 -10.11
N ASP A 33 9.74 -2.56 -9.30
CA ASP A 33 10.76 -2.41 -8.27
C ASP A 33 10.07 -2.31 -6.91
N VAL A 34 9.78 -3.47 -6.33
CA VAL A 34 8.91 -3.58 -5.15
C VAL A 34 9.45 -2.76 -3.98
N ASN A 35 10.76 -2.77 -3.75
CA ASN A 35 11.37 -2.07 -2.61
C ASN A 35 11.33 -0.56 -2.80
N ASN A 36 11.67 -0.06 -3.99
CA ASN A 36 11.60 1.36 -4.27
C ASN A 36 10.16 1.87 -4.24
N ASN A 37 9.21 1.13 -4.83
CA ASN A 37 7.78 1.46 -4.77
C ASN A 37 7.24 1.54 -3.34
N ILE A 38 7.67 0.63 -2.46
CA ILE A 38 7.32 0.68 -1.03
C ILE A 38 7.92 1.94 -0.41
N MET A 39 9.21 2.21 -0.62
CA MET A 39 9.88 3.38 -0.05
C MET A 39 9.25 4.70 -0.53
N GLU A 40 8.95 4.83 -1.82
CA GLU A 40 8.23 5.97 -2.39
C GLU A 40 6.90 6.22 -1.67
N MET A 41 6.10 5.17 -1.50
CA MET A 41 4.81 5.27 -0.84
C MET A 41 4.95 5.65 0.64
N LEU A 42 5.91 5.05 1.37
CA LEU A 42 6.14 5.36 2.78
C LEU A 42 6.62 6.80 2.97
N ILE A 43 7.53 7.28 2.11
CA ILE A 43 8.03 8.65 2.16
C ILE A 43 6.91 9.63 1.81
N MET A 44 6.09 9.33 0.80
CA MET A 44 4.94 10.16 0.42
C MET A 44 3.89 10.24 1.54
N ALA A 45 3.55 9.10 2.15
CA ALA A 45 2.63 9.06 3.29
C ALA A 45 3.17 9.87 4.47
N TYR A 46 4.48 9.74 4.76
CA TYR A 46 5.11 10.49 5.83
C TYR A 46 5.15 12.00 5.54
N ALA A 47 5.41 12.41 4.30
CA ALA A 47 5.36 13.80 3.89
C ALA A 47 3.94 14.39 4.00
N CYS A 48 2.90 13.61 3.69
CA CYS A 48 1.51 14.02 3.89
C CYS A 48 1.18 14.16 5.39
N LYS A 49 1.67 13.23 6.22
CA LYS A 49 1.49 13.24 7.67
C LYS A 49 2.13 14.47 8.31
N THR A 50 3.39 14.78 7.97
CA THR A 50 4.09 15.98 8.47
C THR A 50 3.45 17.26 7.97
N SER A 51 2.87 17.24 6.77
CA SER A 51 2.09 18.34 6.20
C SER A 51 0.66 18.47 6.77
N SER A 52 0.34 17.73 7.85
CA SER A 52 -0.95 17.79 8.56
C SER A 52 -2.16 17.40 7.72
N ALA A 53 -2.02 16.41 6.84
CA ALA A 53 -3.17 15.77 6.20
C ALA A 53 -4.11 15.16 7.26
N LYS A 54 -5.42 15.23 7.01
CA LYS A 54 -6.44 14.73 7.96
C LYS A 54 -6.51 13.20 7.92
N ASN A 55 -6.65 12.65 6.72
CA ASN A 55 -6.65 11.22 6.46
C ASN A 55 -5.69 10.92 5.31
N ILE A 56 -4.99 9.79 5.38
CA ILE A 56 -4.06 9.32 4.35
C ILE A 56 -4.43 7.87 4.04
N VAL A 57 -5.12 7.68 2.92
CA VAL A 57 -5.61 6.40 2.45
C VAL A 57 -4.63 5.81 1.45
N GLY A 58 -4.10 4.63 1.74
CA GLY A 58 -3.24 3.90 0.81
C GLY A 58 -4.07 2.99 -0.07
N VAL A 59 -4.11 3.26 -1.37
CA VAL A 59 -4.73 2.40 -2.37
C VAL A 59 -3.65 1.53 -2.99
N ILE A 60 -3.58 0.28 -2.53
CA ILE A 60 -2.57 -0.70 -2.94
C ILE A 60 -3.27 -1.92 -3.53
N PRO A 61 -3.58 -1.92 -4.85
CA PRO A 61 -4.32 -3.02 -5.48
C PRO A 61 -3.66 -4.38 -5.28
N TYR A 62 -2.33 -4.45 -5.40
CA TYR A 62 -1.54 -5.63 -5.09
C TYR A 62 -0.65 -5.35 -3.89
N LEU A 63 -0.98 -5.92 -2.72
CA LEU A 63 -0.19 -5.73 -1.51
C LEU A 63 1.19 -6.39 -1.64
N PRO A 64 2.30 -5.63 -1.62
CA PRO A 64 3.65 -6.19 -1.67
C PRO A 64 3.92 -7.13 -0.51
N TYR A 65 4.81 -8.11 -0.71
CA TYR A 65 5.18 -9.09 0.32
C TYR A 65 4.02 -9.93 0.90
N SER A 66 2.81 -9.85 0.34
CA SER A 66 1.63 -10.59 0.80
C SER A 66 1.81 -12.12 0.84
N LYS A 67 2.66 -12.67 -0.04
CA LYS A 67 3.03 -14.10 -0.03
C LYS A 67 3.90 -14.50 1.17
N GLN A 68 4.53 -13.54 1.85
CA GLN A 68 5.37 -13.73 3.04
C GLN A 68 4.59 -13.44 4.33
N CYS A 69 3.34 -13.92 4.40
CA CYS A 69 2.41 -13.71 5.52
C CYS A 69 2.46 -14.80 6.60
N LYS A 70 3.23 -15.88 6.39
CA LYS A 70 3.42 -16.97 7.36
C LYS A 70 4.90 -17.17 7.63
N MET A 71 5.25 -17.39 8.90
CA MET A 71 6.63 -17.70 9.28
C MET A 71 7.01 -19.08 8.70
N ARG A 72 8.14 -19.14 7.99
CA ARG A 72 8.70 -20.38 7.46
C ARG A 72 10.01 -20.68 8.18
N LYS A 73 10.12 -21.86 8.79
CA LYS A 73 11.30 -22.28 9.59
C LYS A 73 11.68 -21.19 10.61
N ARG A 74 12.97 -20.90 10.81
CA ARG A 74 13.49 -19.76 11.59
C ARG A 74 13.47 -18.47 10.75
N GLY A 75 12.31 -18.09 10.24
CA GLY A 75 12.11 -16.93 9.36
C GLY A 75 11.34 -15.80 10.02
N CYS A 76 10.96 -14.79 9.24
CA CYS A 76 10.15 -13.66 9.68
C CYS A 76 8.82 -13.56 8.90
N ILE A 77 7.88 -12.76 9.39
CA ILE A 77 6.62 -12.44 8.70
C ILE A 77 6.76 -11.04 8.10
N VAL A 78 7.33 -10.97 6.89
CA VAL A 78 7.64 -9.68 6.23
C VAL A 78 6.37 -8.89 5.92
N SER A 79 5.27 -9.56 5.59
CA SER A 79 3.98 -8.89 5.38
C SER A 79 3.51 -8.11 6.62
N LYS A 80 3.81 -8.62 7.84
CA LYS A 80 3.48 -7.94 9.10
C LYS A 80 4.42 -6.78 9.38
N LEU A 81 5.71 -6.92 9.05
CA LEU A 81 6.66 -5.81 9.11
C LEU A 81 6.20 -4.67 8.19
N LEU A 82 5.83 -4.98 6.95
CA LEU A 82 5.37 -4.01 5.98
C LEU A 82 4.09 -3.29 6.45
N ALA A 83 3.11 -4.03 6.99
CA ALA A 83 1.90 -3.44 7.55
C ALA A 83 2.22 -2.41 8.65
N LYS A 84 3.13 -2.74 9.57
CA LYS A 84 3.59 -1.81 10.61
C LYS A 84 4.29 -0.59 10.04
N MET A 85 5.15 -0.75 9.04
CA MET A 85 5.82 0.36 8.38
C MET A 85 4.82 1.31 7.71
N MET A 86 3.81 0.75 7.03
CA MET A 86 2.72 1.51 6.42
C MET A 86 1.95 2.33 7.46
N CYS A 87 1.45 1.71 8.53
CA CYS A 87 0.74 2.43 9.60
C CYS A 87 1.64 3.52 10.23
N ASN A 88 2.89 3.19 10.55
CA ASN A 88 3.83 4.12 11.18
C ASN A 88 4.16 5.32 10.30
N SER A 89 4.22 5.12 8.97
CA SER A 89 4.43 6.20 8.00
C SER A 89 3.30 7.23 7.98
N GLY A 90 2.11 6.90 8.49
CA GLY A 90 0.97 7.82 8.58
C GLY A 90 -0.27 7.39 7.83
N LEU A 91 -0.27 6.22 7.21
CA LEU A 91 -1.46 5.67 6.57
C LEU A 91 -2.54 5.42 7.62
N THR A 92 -3.68 6.10 7.46
CA THR A 92 -4.83 6.03 8.37
C THR A 92 -5.85 4.99 7.93
N HIS A 93 -5.80 4.57 6.66
CA HIS A 93 -6.70 3.58 6.07
C HIS A 93 -6.00 2.91 4.88
N ILE A 94 -6.28 1.63 4.63
CA ILE A 94 -5.74 0.88 3.49
C ILE A 94 -6.89 0.33 2.65
N ILE A 95 -6.81 0.53 1.34
CA ILE A 95 -7.69 -0.11 0.35
C ILE A 95 -6.81 -1.03 -0.51
N THR A 96 -7.16 -2.31 -0.57
CA THR A 96 -6.43 -3.32 -1.33
C THR A 96 -7.40 -4.28 -2.00
N MET A 97 -6.90 -5.17 -2.87
CA MET A 97 -7.73 -6.10 -3.62
C MET A 97 -7.20 -7.52 -3.49
N ASP A 98 -8.10 -8.44 -3.16
CA ASP A 98 -7.85 -9.89 -3.04
C ASP A 98 -6.54 -10.25 -2.33
N LEU A 99 -6.45 -9.89 -1.04
CA LEU A 99 -5.34 -10.32 -0.18
C LEU A 99 -5.06 -11.82 -0.30
N HIS A 100 -3.77 -12.17 -0.38
CA HIS A 100 -3.31 -13.55 -0.51
C HIS A 100 -3.88 -14.49 0.56
N GLN A 101 -4.02 -13.98 1.79
CA GLN A 101 -4.69 -14.63 2.92
C GLN A 101 -5.54 -13.55 3.62
N LYS A 102 -6.79 -13.86 3.99
CA LYS A 102 -7.70 -12.84 4.56
C LYS A 102 -7.21 -12.32 5.91
N GLU A 103 -6.47 -13.16 6.64
CA GLU A 103 -5.90 -12.89 7.97
C GLU A 103 -4.84 -11.78 7.94
N ILE A 104 -4.28 -11.45 6.76
CA ILE A 104 -3.35 -10.33 6.59
C ILE A 104 -3.98 -9.00 7.03
N GLN A 105 -5.31 -8.86 6.94
CA GLN A 105 -6.02 -7.69 7.48
C GLN A 105 -5.68 -7.43 8.95
N GLY A 106 -5.55 -8.49 9.76
CA GLY A 106 -5.21 -8.39 11.17
C GLY A 106 -3.75 -7.98 11.45
N PHE A 107 -2.93 -7.75 10.43
CA PHE A 107 -1.57 -7.21 10.60
C PHE A 107 -1.55 -5.68 10.66
N PHE A 108 -2.60 -5.02 10.20
CA PHE A 108 -2.70 -3.57 10.17
C PHE A 108 -3.42 -3.06 11.43
N ASP A 109 -2.84 -2.03 12.05
CA ASP A 109 -3.46 -1.33 13.17
C ASP A 109 -4.52 -0.29 12.71
N CYS A 110 -4.58 -0.01 11.40
CA CYS A 110 -5.58 0.86 10.79
C CYS A 110 -6.65 0.05 10.03
N PRO A 111 -7.82 0.64 9.73
CA PRO A 111 -8.86 -0.04 8.95
C PRO A 111 -8.37 -0.44 7.54
N VAL A 112 -8.78 -1.63 7.10
CA VAL A 112 -8.41 -2.21 5.80
C VAL A 112 -9.64 -2.66 5.03
N ASP A 113 -9.87 -2.07 3.86
CA ASP A 113 -10.84 -2.55 2.89
C ASP A 113 -10.15 -3.52 1.92
N ASN A 114 -10.51 -4.79 1.99
CA ASN A 114 -10.05 -5.82 1.06
C ASN A 114 -11.14 -6.11 0.02
N LEU A 115 -11.05 -5.41 -1.11
CA LEU A 115 -11.98 -5.53 -2.22
C LEU A 115 -11.83 -6.90 -2.91
N ARG A 116 -12.89 -7.31 -3.60
CA ARG A 116 -12.95 -8.58 -4.36
C ARG A 116 -13.06 -8.31 -5.85
N ALA A 117 -12.16 -8.89 -6.62
CA ALA A 117 -12.25 -8.93 -8.08
C ALA A 117 -13.23 -10.01 -8.56
N SER A 118 -13.69 -10.91 -7.68
CA SER A 118 -14.57 -12.02 -8.05
C SER A 118 -15.82 -11.62 -8.84
N PRO A 119 -16.55 -10.51 -8.56
CA PRO A 119 -17.70 -10.13 -9.38
C PRO A 119 -17.32 -9.87 -10.84
N PHE A 120 -16.21 -9.18 -11.07
CA PHE A 120 -15.69 -8.88 -12.41
C PHE A 120 -15.18 -10.12 -13.13
N LEU A 121 -14.49 -11.02 -12.41
CA LEU A 121 -14.02 -12.28 -12.97
C LEU A 121 -15.17 -13.22 -13.34
N LEU A 122 -16.20 -13.30 -12.49
CA LEU A 122 -17.41 -14.09 -12.77
C LEU A 122 -18.16 -13.54 -13.98
N GLN A 123 -18.31 -12.22 -14.07
CA GLN A 123 -18.91 -11.57 -15.22
C GLN A 123 -18.14 -11.89 -16.50
N TYR A 124 -16.81 -11.77 -16.48
CA TYR A 124 -15.97 -12.11 -17.63
C TYR A 124 -16.14 -13.59 -18.04
N ILE A 125 -16.19 -14.52 -17.09
CA ILE A 125 -16.40 -15.94 -17.39
C ILE A 125 -17.76 -16.15 -18.05
N GLN A 126 -18.83 -15.53 -17.54
CA GLN A 126 -20.18 -15.67 -18.08
C GLN A 126 -20.34 -15.06 -19.48
N GLU A 127 -19.66 -13.94 -19.76
CA GLU A 127 -19.79 -13.22 -21.03
C GLU A 127 -18.85 -13.75 -22.12
N CYS A 128 -17.64 -14.19 -21.76
CA CYS A 128 -16.55 -14.43 -22.70
C CYS A 128 -16.09 -15.89 -22.78
N ILE A 129 -16.50 -16.77 -21.86
CA ILE A 129 -16.11 -18.19 -21.88
C ILE A 129 -17.34 -19.03 -22.22
N PRO A 130 -17.37 -19.69 -23.41
CA PRO A 130 -18.49 -20.53 -23.84
C PRO A 130 -18.64 -21.81 -23.01
#